data_AF-A0A0H0XRG7-F1
#
_entry.id   AF-A0A0H0XRG7-F1
#
_cell.length_a   1.000
_cell.length_b   1.000
_cell.length_c   1.000
_cell.angle_alpha   90.00
_cell.angle_beta   90.00
_cell.angle_gamma   90.00
#
_symmetry.space_group_name_H-M   'P 1'
#
loop_
_entity.id
_entity.type
_entity.pdbx_description
1 polymer ?
#
loop_
_entity_poly.entity_id
_entity_poly.type
_entity_poly.pdbx_seq_one_letter_code
_entity_poly.pdbx_strand_id
1 'polypeptide(L)' 'MKKIMLVAAPFAFALTACDGPAEEVGEEMDDVTEAQAEVMDEQSDVLDAQSDMAAEAGDTGEAAELEAEAEALEDAADEI' A
#
# COMPACT_ATOMS: atom_id res chain seq x y z
N MET A 1 26.15 49.23 23.01
CA MET A 1 26.29 48.51 21.73
C MET A 1 25.43 47.25 21.79
N LYS A 2 24.25 47.25 21.15
CA LYS A 2 23.38 46.06 21.01
C LYS A 2 23.50 45.59 19.57
N LYS A 3 24.20 44.48 19.34
CA LYS A 3 24.41 43.89 18.00
C LYS A 3 24.32 42.36 18.07
N ILE A 4 23.19 41.80 18.50
CA ILE A 4 22.91 40.38 18.28
C ILE A 4 21.39 40.24 18.25
N MET A 5 20.70 40.38 17.11
CA MET A 5 19.26 40.05 17.02
C MET A 5 18.72 39.72 15.61
N LEU A 6 19.52 39.31 14.62
CA LEU A 6 18.97 39.04 13.26
C LEU A 6 19.51 37.79 12.54
N VAL A 7 19.82 36.71 13.26
CA VAL A 7 20.21 35.43 12.63
C VAL A 7 19.32 34.28 13.13
N ALA A 8 18.00 34.40 12.97
CA ALA A 8 17.08 33.29 13.26
C ALA A 8 15.85 33.23 12.34
N ALA A 9 15.59 34.26 11.53
CA ALA A 9 14.37 34.36 10.74
C ALA A 9 14.22 33.34 9.57
N PRO A 10 15.26 32.86 8.86
CA PRO A 10 15.03 32.04 7.68
C PRO A 10 14.61 30.60 8.01
N PHE A 11 14.81 30.13 9.25
CA PHE A 11 14.42 28.78 9.67
C PHE A 11 12.94 28.66 10.06
N ALA A 12 12.25 29.76 10.37
CA ALA A 12 10.84 29.72 10.76
C ALA A 12 9.89 29.40 9.58
N PHE A 13 10.31 29.67 8.34
CA PHE A 13 9.55 29.35 7.12
C PHE A 13 9.84 27.96 6.56
N ALA A 14 10.86 27.26 7.08
CA ALA A 14 11.20 25.91 6.62
C ALA A 14 10.29 24.83 7.20
N LEU A 15 9.64 25.09 8.35
CA LEU A 15 8.80 24.10 9.04
C LEU A 15 7.38 23.97 8.47
N THR A 16 6.87 24.97 7.75
CA THR A 16 5.52 24.90 7.12
C THR A 16 5.56 24.31 5.71
N ALA A 17 6.73 23.91 5.23
CA ALA A 17 6.92 23.36 3.88
C ALA A 17 6.91 21.81 3.84
N CYS A 18 6.94 21.17 5.01
CA CYS A 18 6.85 19.71 5.21
C CYS A 18 5.61 19.35 6.03
N ASP A 19 4.52 20.09 5.86
CA ASP A 19 3.19 19.68 6.32
C ASP A 19 2.14 20.47 5.50
N GLY A 20 2.36 20.49 4.19
CA GLY A 20 1.65 21.37 3.25
C GLY A 20 0.51 20.64 2.54
N PRO A 21 -0.38 21.35 1.84
CA PRO A 21 -1.48 20.72 1.08
C PRO A 21 -1.03 19.69 0.03
N ALA A 22 0.23 19.76 -0.41
CA ALA A 22 0.79 18.76 -1.33
C ALA A 22 1.19 17.46 -0.64
N GLU A 23 1.53 17.51 0.65
CA GLU A 23 1.88 16.35 1.47
C GLU A 23 0.62 15.62 1.94
N GLU A 24 -0.40 16.35 2.39
CA GLU A 24 -1.71 15.77 2.73
C GLU A 24 -2.32 15.00 1.54
N VAL A 25 -2.20 15.53 0.31
CA VAL A 25 -2.61 14.82 -0.91
C VAL A 25 -1.71 13.62 -1.21
N GLY A 26 -0.41 13.69 -0.87
CA GLY A 26 0.50 12.55 -1.00
C GLY A 26 0.12 11.43 -0.06
N GLU A 27 -0.10 11.73 1.22
CA GLU A 27 -0.56 10.78 2.24
C GLU A 27 -1.89 10.14 1.84
N GLU A 28 -2.87 10.93 1.36
CA GLU A 28 -4.15 10.38 0.93
C GLU A 28 -4.02 9.44 -0.30
N MET A 29 -3.02 9.68 -1.16
CA MET A 29 -2.71 8.79 -2.30
C MET A 29 -1.98 7.53 -1.85
N ASP A 30 -1.08 7.62 -0.87
CA ASP A 30 -0.40 6.48 -0.27
C ASP A 30 -1.42 5.58 0.45
N ASP A 31 -2.35 6.15 1.23
CA ASP A 31 -3.44 5.43 1.89
C ASP A 31 -4.33 4.64 0.89
N VAL A 32 -4.68 5.27 -0.25
CA VAL A 32 -5.46 4.60 -1.30
C VAL A 32 -4.66 3.47 -1.96
N THR A 33 -3.36 3.64 -2.07
CA THR A 33 -2.45 2.66 -2.66
C THR A 33 -2.30 1.46 -1.72
N GLU A 34 -2.10 1.68 -0.43
CA GLU A 34 -2.07 0.64 0.61
C GLU A 34 -3.41 -0.11 0.67
N ALA A 35 -4.54 0.60 0.69
CA ALA A 35 -5.87 -0.02 0.67
C ALA A 35 -6.13 -0.85 -0.60
N GLN A 36 -5.49 -0.52 -1.73
CA GLN A 36 -5.58 -1.32 -2.94
C GLN A 36 -4.79 -2.62 -2.81
N ALA A 37 -3.59 -2.59 -2.22
CA ALA A 37 -2.80 -3.78 -1.93
C ALA A 37 -3.54 -4.73 -0.96
N GLU A 38 -4.11 -4.20 0.12
CA GLU A 38 -4.91 -4.99 1.08
C GLU A 38 -6.10 -5.72 0.43
N VAL A 39 -6.76 -5.08 -0.55
CA VAL A 39 -7.86 -5.70 -1.31
C VAL A 39 -7.35 -6.80 -2.24
N MET A 40 -6.13 -6.69 -2.78
CA MET A 40 -5.53 -7.75 -3.59
C MET A 40 -5.18 -8.96 -2.72
N ASP A 41 -4.59 -8.73 -1.54
CA ASP A 41 -4.29 -9.79 -0.57
C ASP A 41 -5.55 -10.56 -0.15
N GLU A 42 -6.61 -9.86 0.23
CA GLU A 42 -7.88 -10.52 0.62
C GLU A 42 -8.50 -11.31 -0.55
N GLN A 43 -8.32 -10.85 -1.80
CA GLN A 43 -8.75 -11.62 -2.98
C GLN A 43 -7.90 -12.87 -3.18
N SER A 44 -6.59 -12.82 -2.92
CA SER A 44 -5.70 -13.97 -2.93
C SER A 44 -6.17 -15.02 -1.91
N ASP A 45 -6.43 -14.62 -0.67
CA ASP A 45 -6.95 -15.51 0.39
C ASP A 45 -8.26 -16.21 -0.02
N VAL A 46 -9.15 -15.49 -0.73
CA VAL A 46 -10.40 -16.05 -1.24
C VAL A 46 -10.15 -17.05 -2.37
N LEU A 47 -9.16 -16.83 -3.23
CA LEU A 47 -8.79 -17.77 -4.28
C LEU A 47 -8.15 -19.03 -3.71
N ASP A 48 -7.28 -18.91 -2.71
CA ASP A 48 -6.71 -20.05 -1.99
C ASP A 48 -7.80 -20.90 -1.32
N ALA A 49 -8.75 -20.27 -0.64
CA ALA A 49 -9.89 -20.98 -0.07
C ALA A 49 -10.72 -21.71 -1.14
N GLN A 50 -10.85 -21.15 -2.34
CA GLN A 50 -11.53 -21.80 -3.47
C GLN A 50 -10.69 -22.95 -4.04
N SER A 51 -9.38 -22.79 -4.11
CA SER A 51 -8.44 -23.84 -4.52
C SER A 51 -8.57 -25.06 -3.62
N ASP A 52 -8.56 -24.85 -2.30
CA ASP A 52 -8.76 -25.91 -1.31
C ASP A 52 -10.08 -26.66 -1.52
N MET A 53 -11.18 -25.93 -1.77
CA MET A 53 -12.48 -26.52 -2.06
C MET A 53 -12.47 -27.34 -3.35
N ALA A 54 -11.83 -26.84 -4.42
CA ALA A 54 -11.70 -27.54 -5.69
C ALA A 54 -10.86 -28.82 -5.53
N ALA A 55 -9.75 -28.75 -4.79
CA ALA A 55 -8.89 -29.88 -4.48
C ALA A 55 -9.64 -30.97 -3.68
N GLU A 56 -10.44 -30.57 -2.68
CA GLU A 56 -11.26 -31.52 -1.90
C GLU A 56 -12.39 -32.14 -2.74
N ALA A 57 -12.93 -31.40 -3.72
CA ALA A 57 -13.87 -31.92 -4.71
C ALA A 57 -13.22 -32.86 -5.75
N GLY A 58 -11.88 -32.94 -5.77
CA GLY A 58 -11.11 -33.77 -6.70
C GLY A 58 -10.82 -33.10 -8.05
N ASP A 59 -11.09 -31.80 -8.18
CA ASP A 59 -10.72 -31.02 -9.37
C ASP A 59 -9.36 -30.35 -9.17
N THR A 60 -8.31 -31.16 -9.32
CA THR A 60 -6.93 -30.70 -9.14
C THR A 60 -6.47 -29.74 -10.23
N GLY A 61 -7.17 -29.68 -11.37
CA GLY A 61 -6.85 -28.76 -12.46
C GLY A 61 -7.29 -27.35 -12.10
N GLU A 62 -8.55 -27.21 -11.68
CA GLU A 62 -9.10 -25.94 -11.22
C GLU A 62 -8.39 -25.44 -9.96
N ALA A 63 -8.07 -26.32 -9.00
CA ALA A 63 -7.29 -25.94 -7.82
C ALA A 63 -5.94 -25.29 -8.18
N ALA A 64 -5.17 -25.91 -9.10
CA ALA A 64 -3.89 -25.38 -9.52
C ALA A 64 -3.99 -24.04 -10.28
N GLU A 65 -5.09 -23.83 -11.02
CA GLU A 65 -5.35 -22.54 -11.67
C GLU A 65 -5.67 -21.44 -10.65
N LEU A 66 -6.49 -21.76 -9.65
CA LEU A 66 -6.86 -20.83 -8.58
C LEU A 66 -5.66 -20.46 -7.69
N GLU A 67 -4.83 -21.44 -7.32
CA GLU A 67 -3.59 -21.21 -6.54
C GLU A 67 -2.60 -20.33 -7.32
N ALA A 68 -2.46 -20.53 -8.63
CA ALA A 68 -1.60 -19.69 -9.46
C ALA A 68 -2.14 -18.26 -9.63
N GLU A 69 -3.46 -18.08 -9.64
CA GLU A 69 -4.08 -16.75 -9.68
C GLU A 69 -3.96 -16.02 -8.33
N ALA A 70 -4.03 -16.75 -7.21
CA ALA A 70 -3.77 -16.25 -5.87
C ALA A 70 -2.31 -15.74 -5.73
N GLU A 71 -1.33 -16.56 -6.11
CA GLU A 71 0.10 -16.19 -6.09
C GLU A 71 0.37 -14.93 -6.95
N ALA A 72 -0.28 -14.82 -8.12
CA ALA A 72 -0.14 -13.65 -8.97
C ALA A 72 -0.75 -12.37 -8.36
N LEU A 73 -1.78 -12.49 -7.53
CA LEU A 73 -2.39 -11.37 -6.80
C LEU A 73 -1.53 -10.93 -5.61
N GLU A 74 -0.95 -11.88 -4.86
CA GLU A 74 0.00 -11.61 -3.78
C GLU A 74 1.26 -10.90 -4.33
N ASP A 75 1.86 -11.42 -5.41
CA ASP A 75 3.00 -10.78 -6.08
C ASP A 75 2.66 -9.35 -6.54
N ALA A 76 1.45 -9.12 -7.03
CA ALA A 76 1.02 -7.79 -7.46
C ALA A 76 0.79 -6.84 -6.29
N ALA A 77 0.31 -7.33 -5.15
CA ALA A 77 0.14 -6.54 -3.93
C ALA A 77 1.49 -6.14 -3.33
N ASP A 78 2.48 -7.05 -3.33
CA ASP A 78 3.85 -6.80 -2.84
C ASP A 78 4.64 -5.78 -3.69
N GLU A 79 4.27 -5.61 -4.97
CA GLU A 79 4.88 -4.64 -5.87
C GLU A 79 4.30 -3.21 -5.74
N ILE A 80 3.22 -3.04 -4.98
CA ILE A 80 2.53 -1.76 -4.73
C ILE A 80 3.15 -1.03 -3.52
#